data_AF-A0A0F8Y8T3-F1
#
_entry.id   AF-A0A0F8Y8T3-F1
#
_cell.length_a   1.000
_cell.length_b   1.000
_cell.length_c   1.000
_cell.angle_alpha   90.00
_cell.angle_beta   90.00
_cell.angle_gamma   90.00
#
_symmetry.space_group_name_H-M   'P 1'
#
loop_
_entity.id
_entity.type
_entity.pdbx_description
1 polymer ?
#
loop_
_entity_poly.entity_id
_entity_poly.type
_entity_poly.pdbx_seq_one_letter_code
_entity_poly.pdbx_strand_id
1 'polypeptide(L)'
;AAAGLTGTLFLYPGDTFKVTVAVGAGEVVTLIPNPYRDIVISPASAPTAFTCGVTPKIIAADGFGWIQTHGVASCLTDGTVVIGEEARASESIAGALAALAYEEATVADHGPIARVIEVAPTTDFGTFFLTLESVG
;
A
#
# COMPACT_ATOMS: atom_id res chain seq x y z
N ALA A 1 -6.32 -17.11 -8.12
CA ALA A 1 -6.23 -17.71 -9.47
C ALA A 1 -7.24 -17.01 -10.36
N ALA A 2 -6.80 -16.33 -11.43
CA ALA A 2 -7.73 -15.71 -12.38
C ALA A 2 -8.35 -16.79 -13.26
N ALA A 3 -9.69 -16.88 -13.26
CA ALA A 3 -10.45 -17.69 -14.20
C ALA A 3 -10.26 -17.14 -15.63
N GLY A 4 -10.15 -18.05 -16.60
CA GLY A 4 -9.78 -17.73 -17.99
C GLY A 4 -10.60 -16.63 -18.63
N LEU A 5 -9.95 -15.48 -18.86
CA LEU A 5 -10.39 -14.43 -19.76
C LEU A 5 -9.24 -14.18 -20.75
N THR A 6 -9.55 -14.18 -22.05
CA THR A 6 -8.61 -13.72 -23.07
C THR A 6 -8.42 -12.21 -22.89
N GLY A 7 -7.23 -11.78 -22.49
CA GLY A 7 -6.88 -10.37 -22.33
C GLY A 7 -6.05 -9.85 -23.51
N THR A 8 -6.20 -8.57 -23.84
CA THR A 8 -5.35 -7.89 -24.84
C THR A 8 -4.21 -7.17 -24.11
N LEU A 9 -2.97 -7.47 -24.48
CA LEU A 9 -1.78 -6.75 -24.02
C LEU A 9 -1.41 -5.68 -25.05
N PHE A 10 -1.40 -4.42 -24.64
CA PHE A 10 -0.94 -3.31 -25.47
C PHE A 10 0.53 -3.04 -25.18
N LEU A 11 1.37 -3.24 -26.20
CA LEU A 11 2.79 -2.93 -26.14
C LEU A 11 3.04 -1.52 -26.71
N TYR A 12 4.10 -0.84 -26.26
CA TYR A 12 4.49 0.40 -26.90
C TYR A 12 5.02 0.14 -28.31
N PRO A 13 4.82 1.06 -29.27
CA PRO A 13 5.40 0.92 -30.60
C PRO A 13 6.93 0.72 -30.53
N GLY A 14 7.41 -0.43 -30.99
CA GLY A 14 8.83 -0.80 -30.96
C GLY A 14 9.20 -1.86 -29.93
N ASP A 15 8.30 -2.18 -29.00
CA ASP A 15 8.49 -3.31 -28.08
C ASP A 15 8.45 -4.63 -28.85
N THR A 16 9.44 -5.47 -28.60
CA THR A 16 9.55 -6.81 -29.21
C THR A 16 9.88 -7.83 -28.13
N PHE A 17 9.26 -9.00 -28.20
CA PHE A 17 9.68 -10.14 -27.38
C PHE A 17 11.03 -10.63 -27.92
N LYS A 18 12.09 -10.47 -27.13
CA LYS A 18 13.46 -10.86 -27.53
C LYS A 18 13.66 -12.38 -27.62
N VAL A 19 12.83 -13.16 -26.95
CA VAL A 19 12.91 -14.62 -26.88
C VAL A 19 11.54 -15.18 -27.18
N THR A 20 11.45 -16.05 -28.18
CA THR A 20 10.26 -16.86 -28.44
C THR A 20 10.14 -17.90 -27.34
N VAL A 21 9.14 -17.75 -26.47
CA VAL A 21 8.78 -18.80 -25.51
C VAL A 21 7.93 -19.82 -26.26
N ALA A 22 8.50 -21.01 -26.52
CA ALA A 22 7.73 -22.12 -27.08
C ALA A 22 6.66 -22.52 -26.04
N VAL A 23 5.38 -22.45 -26.42
CA VAL A 23 4.28 -22.80 -25.50
C VAL A 23 4.26 -24.31 -25.30
N GLY A 24 5.04 -24.79 -24.34
CA GLY A 24 4.91 -26.12 -23.77
C GLY A 24 3.72 -26.18 -22.80
N ALA A 25 3.28 -27.38 -22.43
CA ALA A 25 2.27 -27.53 -21.39
C ALA A 25 2.83 -27.00 -20.06
N GLY A 26 2.25 -25.90 -19.55
CA GLY A 26 2.61 -25.29 -18.26
C GLY A 26 3.28 -23.91 -18.35
N GLU A 27 3.62 -23.42 -19.55
CA GLU A 27 4.16 -22.08 -19.71
C GLU A 27 3.03 -21.03 -19.64
N VAL A 28 3.06 -20.18 -18.60
CA VAL A 28 2.04 -19.15 -18.36
C VAL A 28 2.71 -17.80 -18.22
N VAL A 29 2.28 -16.82 -19.03
CA VAL A 29 2.65 -15.42 -18.84
C VAL A 29 1.66 -14.79 -17.86
N THR A 30 2.17 -14.35 -16.71
CA THR A 30 1.40 -13.60 -15.72
C THR A 30 1.77 -12.13 -15.75
N LEU A 31 0.77 -11.25 -15.71
CA LEU A 31 0.96 -9.82 -15.60
C LEU A 31 0.61 -9.38 -14.18
N ILE A 32 1.42 -8.50 -13.61
CA ILE A 32 1.11 -7.82 -12.35
C ILE A 32 0.58 -6.42 -12.71
N PRO A 33 -0.63 -6.04 -12.25
CA PRO A 33 -1.12 -4.70 -12.48
C PRO A 33 -0.21 -3.68 -11.79
N ASN A 34 -0.12 -2.46 -12.35
CA ASN A 34 0.62 -1.38 -11.71
C ASN A 34 0.10 -1.18 -10.27
N PRO A 35 0.98 -1.27 -9.25
CA PRO A 35 0.68 -0.95 -7.86
C PRO A 35 -0.17 0.29 -7.60
N TYR A 36 0.00 1.32 -8.42
CA TYR A 36 -0.62 2.64 -8.24
C TYR A 36 -1.93 2.81 -9.01
N ARG A 37 -2.41 1.74 -9.65
CA ARG A 37 -3.70 1.74 -10.35
C ARG A 37 -4.79 1.21 -9.43
N ASP A 38 -5.97 1.83 -9.48
CA ASP A 38 -7.17 1.41 -8.75
C ASP A 38 -6.91 1.27 -7.23
N ILE A 39 -6.15 2.23 -6.67
CA ILE A 39 -5.84 2.25 -5.24
C ILE A 39 -7.11 2.46 -4.41
N VAL A 40 -7.19 1.77 -3.27
CA VAL A 40 -8.29 1.88 -2.31
C VAL A 40 -7.76 2.39 -0.98
N ILE A 41 -8.64 3.00 -0.18
CA ILE A 41 -8.31 3.32 1.21
C ILE A 41 -8.00 2.03 1.97
N SER A 42 -6.99 2.07 2.85
CA SER A 42 -6.72 0.93 3.73
C SER A 42 -7.98 0.62 4.54
N PRO A 43 -8.51 -0.61 4.48
CA PRO A 43 -9.75 -0.97 5.16
C PRO A 43 -9.55 -0.94 6.68
N ALA A 44 -10.65 -0.78 7.42
CA ALA A 44 -10.71 -1.05 8.86
C ALA A 44 -10.77 -2.57 9.11
N SER A 45 -9.79 -3.29 8.58
CA SER A 45 -9.62 -4.74 8.69
C SER A 45 -8.22 -5.14 8.18
N ALA A 46 -7.96 -6.45 8.10
CA ALA A 46 -6.78 -6.94 7.40
C ALA A 46 -6.67 -6.34 5.96
N PRO A 47 -5.51 -5.79 5.57
CA PRO A 47 -5.26 -5.28 4.23
C PRO A 47 -5.44 -6.36 3.18
N THR A 48 -6.06 -5.98 2.08
CA THR A 48 -6.24 -6.85 0.90
C THR A 48 -5.13 -6.66 -0.13
N ALA A 49 -4.32 -5.62 0.04
CA ALA A 49 -3.21 -5.22 -0.82
C ALA A 49 -2.15 -4.47 0.01
N PHE A 50 -0.97 -4.27 -0.56
CA PHE A 50 0.10 -3.52 0.09
C PHE A 50 -0.23 -2.02 0.16
N THR A 51 0.27 -1.34 1.19
CA THR A 51 0.09 0.11 1.36
C THR A 51 0.93 0.87 0.33
N CYS A 52 0.26 1.62 -0.54
CA CYS A 52 0.92 2.33 -1.64
C CYS A 52 1.45 3.72 -1.27
N GLY A 53 0.85 4.40 -0.28
CA GLY A 53 1.19 5.77 0.07
C GLY A 53 0.08 6.49 0.83
N VAL A 54 0.33 7.75 1.19
CA VAL A 54 -0.62 8.63 1.88
C VAL A 54 -1.06 9.75 0.92
N THR A 55 -2.36 10.01 0.86
CA THR A 55 -2.89 11.10 0.02
C THR A 55 -2.77 12.44 0.79
N PRO A 56 -2.15 13.50 0.22
CA PRO A 56 -2.08 14.81 0.87
C PRO A 56 -3.46 15.50 0.98
N LYS A 57 -4.44 15.04 0.20
CA LYS A 57 -5.81 15.52 0.15
C LYS A 57 -6.73 14.36 -0.23
N ILE A 58 -7.96 14.40 0.27
CA ILE A 58 -9.03 13.48 -0.10
C ILE A 58 -9.18 13.42 -1.63
N ILE A 59 -9.00 12.22 -2.17
CA ILE A 59 -9.26 11.90 -3.58
C ILE A 59 -10.70 11.35 -3.64
N ALA A 60 -11.55 11.96 -4.47
CA ALA A 60 -12.89 11.44 -4.69
C ALA A 60 -12.84 10.08 -5.40
N ALA A 61 -13.93 9.30 -5.31
CA ALA A 61 -14.06 8.07 -6.08
C ALA A 61 -13.80 8.33 -7.57
N ASP A 62 -13.07 7.42 -8.21
CA ASP A 62 -12.63 7.51 -9.61
C ASP A 62 -11.78 8.74 -9.96
N GLY A 63 -11.25 9.43 -8.94
CA GLY A 63 -10.35 10.56 -9.07
C GLY A 63 -8.89 10.15 -9.24
N PHE A 64 -8.12 11.00 -9.91
CA PHE A 64 -6.66 10.88 -9.97
C PHE A 64 -6.02 11.87 -9.00
N GLY A 65 -4.92 11.45 -8.37
CA GLY A 65 -4.18 12.29 -7.45
C GLY A 65 -2.77 11.77 -7.20
N TRP A 66 -2.07 12.47 -6.33
CA TRP A 66 -0.73 12.11 -5.92
C TRP A 66 -0.77 11.46 -4.55
N ILE A 67 0.08 10.46 -4.37
CA ILE A 67 0.35 9.84 -3.08
C ILE A 67 1.80 10.10 -2.70
N GLN A 68 2.03 10.33 -1.42
CA GLN A 68 3.34 10.44 -0.82
C GLN A 68 3.78 9.04 -0.35
N THR A 69 4.94 8.60 -0.82
CA THR A 69 5.53 7.29 -0.48
C THR A 69 6.67 7.42 0.53
N HIS A 70 7.25 8.61 0.68
CA HIS A 70 8.39 8.83 1.56
C HIS A 70 8.34 10.21 2.23
N GLY A 71 8.95 10.32 3.41
CA GLY A 71 9.09 11.57 4.16
C GLY A 71 7.92 11.85 5.10
N VAL A 72 7.85 13.07 5.63
CA VAL A 72 6.86 13.45 6.64
C VAL A 72 5.48 13.60 6.02
N ALA A 73 4.50 12.85 6.51
CA ALA A 73 3.10 12.93 6.14
C ALA A 73 2.21 13.14 7.37
N SER A 74 1.07 13.79 7.16
CA SER A 74 0.02 13.93 8.17
C SER A 74 -0.97 12.78 8.01
N CYS A 75 -1.15 11.99 9.07
CA CYS A 75 -2.01 10.81 9.07
C CYS A 75 -2.91 10.81 10.30
N LEU A 76 -4.09 10.21 10.18
CA LEU A 76 -4.98 9.98 11.31
C LEU A 76 -4.33 8.96 12.26
N THR A 77 -4.24 9.30 13.54
CA THR A 77 -3.67 8.44 14.57
C THR A 77 -4.75 7.57 15.19
N ASP A 78 -4.53 6.26 15.23
CA ASP A 78 -5.37 5.30 15.94
C ASP A 78 -4.61 4.67 17.11
N GLY A 79 -5.12 4.89 18.31
CA GLY A 79 -4.50 4.44 19.55
C GLY A 79 -3.39 5.36 20.06
N THR A 80 -2.54 4.82 20.92
CA THR A 80 -1.40 5.53 21.52
C THR A 80 -0.15 5.22 20.73
N VAL A 81 0.55 6.25 20.28
CA VAL A 81 1.82 6.13 19.55
C VAL A 81 2.97 6.71 20.36
N VAL A 82 4.16 6.13 20.24
CA VAL A 82 5.38 6.62 20.90
C VAL A 82 6.38 7.11 19.86
N ILE A 83 7.04 8.24 20.10
CA ILE A 83 8.07 8.78 19.18
C ILE A 83 9.16 7.74 18.94
N GLY A 84 9.51 7.53 17.67
CA GLY A 84 10.53 6.58 17.24
C GLY A 84 10.02 5.15 17.06
N GLU A 85 8.81 4.84 17.53
CA GLU A 85 8.15 3.56 17.27
C GLU A 85 7.78 3.43 15.79
N GLU A 86 7.73 2.20 15.31
CA GLU A 86 7.25 1.90 13.98
C GLU A 86 5.72 1.91 13.96
N ALA A 87 5.14 2.33 12.84
CA ALA A 87 3.71 2.42 12.64
C ALA A 87 3.27 1.50 11.49
N ARG A 88 2.08 0.93 11.66
CA ARG A 88 1.37 0.10 10.68
C ARG A 88 0.05 0.75 10.26
N ALA A 89 -0.60 0.20 9.24
CA ALA A 89 -2.00 0.53 8.96
C ALA A 89 -2.90 0.05 10.10
N SER A 90 -3.86 0.89 10.52
CA SER A 90 -4.87 0.51 11.50
C SER A 90 -5.82 -0.56 10.94
N GLU A 91 -6.21 -1.50 11.80
CA GLU A 91 -7.23 -2.50 11.51
C GLU A 91 -8.63 -2.11 12.02
N SER A 92 -8.73 -1.00 12.77
CA SER A 92 -9.98 -0.54 13.40
C SER A 92 -10.55 0.70 12.73
N ILE A 93 -9.68 1.55 12.17
CA ILE A 93 -10.05 2.82 11.55
C ILE A 93 -9.45 2.89 10.14
N ALA A 94 -10.33 2.97 9.14
CA ALA A 94 -9.92 2.99 7.74
C ALA A 94 -9.02 4.21 7.44
N GLY A 95 -7.87 3.96 6.83
CA GLY A 95 -6.89 4.99 6.47
C GLY A 95 -6.09 5.59 7.63
N ALA A 96 -6.22 5.08 8.86
CA ALA A 96 -5.42 5.52 10.00
C ALA A 96 -4.11 4.73 10.15
N LEU A 97 -3.16 5.30 10.88
CA LEU A 97 -1.94 4.63 11.34
C LEU A 97 -2.04 4.30 12.82
N ALA A 98 -1.57 3.10 13.18
CA ALA A 98 -1.47 2.63 14.55
C ALA A 98 -0.02 2.22 14.87
N ALA A 99 0.33 2.20 16.15
CA ALA A 99 1.61 1.68 16.60
C ALA A 99 1.78 0.20 16.22
N LEU A 100 2.99 -0.20 15.83
CA LEU A 100 3.34 -1.58 15.53
C LEU A 100 3.78 -2.29 16.82
N ALA A 101 2.91 -3.15 17.35
CA ALA A 101 3.24 -4.01 18.48
C ALA A 101 3.77 -5.38 17.99
N TYR A 102 5.06 -5.64 18.19
CA TYR A 102 5.70 -6.91 17.82
C TYR A 102 5.28 -8.12 18.67
N GLU A 103 4.68 -7.86 19.83
CA GLU A 103 4.27 -8.89 20.80
C GLU A 103 2.83 -9.39 20.56
N GLU A 104 2.12 -8.84 19.58
CA GLU A 104 0.70 -9.14 19.34
C GLU A 104 0.53 -9.98 18.06
N ALA A 105 -0.07 -11.17 18.23
CA ALA A 105 -0.10 -12.24 17.23
C ALA A 105 -0.88 -11.94 15.93
N THR A 106 -1.72 -10.91 15.91
CA THR A 106 -2.54 -10.51 14.74
C THR A 106 -2.15 -9.15 14.16
N VAL A 107 -1.46 -8.33 14.94
CA VAL A 107 -1.19 -6.92 14.65
C VAL A 107 0.17 -6.72 13.97
N ALA A 108 1.12 -7.63 14.24
CA ALA A 108 2.47 -7.60 13.67
C ALA A 108 2.51 -7.91 12.15
N ASP A 109 1.46 -8.51 11.59
CA ASP A 109 1.46 -9.03 10.21
C ASP A 109 1.35 -7.95 9.12
N HIS A 110 1.03 -6.71 9.49
CA HIS A 110 0.89 -5.61 8.53
C HIS A 110 2.21 -4.97 8.11
N GLY A 111 3.28 -5.25 8.86
CA GLY A 111 4.60 -4.69 8.65
C GLY A 111 4.70 -3.19 8.94
N PRO A 112 5.91 -2.68 9.18
CA PRO A 112 6.16 -1.26 9.37
C PRO A 112 6.04 -0.50 8.05
N ILE A 113 5.26 0.59 8.05
CA ILE A 113 5.10 1.49 6.89
C ILE A 113 5.55 2.93 7.16
N ALA A 114 5.68 3.29 8.44
CA ALA A 114 6.15 4.60 8.85
C ALA A 114 6.86 4.53 10.21
N ARG A 115 7.47 5.64 10.61
CA ARG A 115 7.98 5.86 11.96
C ARG A 115 7.31 7.09 12.58
N VAL A 116 6.92 6.97 13.85
CA VAL A 116 6.27 8.04 14.61
C VAL A 116 7.28 9.14 14.88
N ILE A 117 6.95 10.39 14.54
CA ILE A 117 7.79 11.56 14.85
C ILE A 117 7.11 12.56 15.80
N GLU A 118 5.82 12.36 16.07
CA GLU A 118 5.01 13.17 16.98
C GLU A 118 4.04 12.27 17.75
N VAL A 119 3.82 12.57 19.04
CA VAL A 119 2.77 11.93 19.84
C VAL A 119 1.47 12.72 19.68
N ALA A 120 0.67 12.36 18.67
CA ALA A 120 -0.66 12.93 18.48
C ALA A 120 -1.71 12.14 19.29
N PRO A 121 -2.83 12.78 19.70
CA PRO A 121 -3.93 12.07 20.33
C PRO A 121 -4.64 11.16 19.32
N THR A 122 -5.19 10.05 19.82
CA THR A 122 -6.06 9.19 19.00
C THR A 122 -7.20 10.00 18.38
N THR A 123 -7.63 9.64 17.18
CA THR A 123 -8.68 10.32 16.39
C THR A 123 -8.31 11.70 15.87
N ASP A 124 -7.06 12.13 16.00
CA ASP A 124 -6.54 13.37 15.41
C ASP A 124 -5.35 13.11 14.48
N PHE A 125 -5.03 14.11 13.66
CA PHE A 125 -3.91 14.05 12.73
C PHE A 125 -2.58 14.25 13.45
N GLY A 126 -1.67 13.29 13.28
CA GLY A 126 -0.29 13.38 13.72
C GLY A 126 0.68 13.33 12.55
N THR A 127 1.94 13.63 12.82
CA THR A 127 3.01 13.53 11.83
C THR A 127 3.78 12.20 11.93
N PHE A 128 3.96 11.55 10.78
CA PHE A 128 4.65 10.28 10.63
C PHE A 128 5.65 10.36 9.48
N PHE A 129 6.79 9.69 9.60
CA PHE A 129 7.79 9.60 8.55
C PHE A 129 7.60 8.30 7.75
N LEU A 130 7.16 8.41 6.50
CA LEU A 130 6.87 7.28 5.62
C LEU A 130 8.15 6.72 5.00
N THR A 131 8.21 5.39 4.87
CA THR A 131 9.29 4.66 4.19
C THR A 131 8.73 3.54 3.30
N LEU A 132 7.88 3.90 2.33
CA LEU A 132 7.18 2.96 1.44
C LEU A 132 7.94 2.67 0.15
N GLU A 133 9.25 2.84 0.16
CA GLU A 133 10.09 2.87 -1.05
C GLU A 133 10.49 1.47 -1.54
N SER A 134 10.29 0.42 -0.73
CA SER A 134 10.82 -0.91 -1.02
C SER A 134 9.88 -1.83 -1.81
N VAL A 135 8.80 -1.31 -2.40
CA VAL A 135 7.82 -2.13 -3.16
C VAL A 135 8.11 -2.11 -4.68
N GLY A 136 9.38 -2.04 -5.05
CA GLY A 136 9.88 -2.10 -6.44
C GLY A 136 10.66 -3.38 -6.71
#